data_AF-A0A957NNS8-F1
#
_entry.id   AF-A0A957NNS8-F1
#
_cell.length_a   1.000
_cell.length_b   1.000
_cell.length_c   1.000
_cell.angle_alpha   90.00
_cell.angle_beta   90.00
_cell.angle_gamma   90.00
#
_symmetry.space_group_name_H-M   'P 1'
#
loop_
_entity.id
_entity.type
_entity.pdbx_description
1 polymer ?
#
loop_
_entity_poly.entity_id
_entity_poly.type
_entity_poly.pdbx_seq_one_letter_code
_entity_poly.pdbx_strand_id
1 'polypeptide(L)'
;MILGGSFFWAAPVSAQTPPNLPCRGCHGDNQRSLTLPSGETLPLLVSLDALDDSAHSYLNETPVSCTDCHSDAGRYRYPHATNPAQTARGYVEAAAENCEGCHYPHNPFHEDPPADETLTLPTCVDCHGAHDVAPLAELASRMPTNCVACHTGEEEGWAASLLAPRPGHGEGAAGIAGSARCLGCHADTYLSWRETLHANIVQDAIADPSVILGNFLQEDADLTFGVDDVALVIGSRWRQQYITKTVEGNFELLPAQWNIATEEWVPNDHPDLAAGTEWRQACSGCHVTGLDTTRWEFTELGVGCESCHGPADDHIADPETVKP
;
A
#
# COMPACT_ATOMS: atom_id res chain seq x y z
N MET A 1 -40.04 -1.10 60.54
CA MET A 1 -39.72 -0.74 59.15
C MET A 1 -38.58 -1.63 58.69
N ILE A 2 -38.91 -2.69 57.94
CA ILE A 2 -37.95 -3.61 57.33
C ILE A 2 -37.92 -3.24 55.85
N LEU A 3 -36.85 -2.60 55.39
CA LEU A 3 -36.64 -2.30 53.98
C LEU A 3 -35.83 -3.45 53.36
N GLY A 4 -36.53 -4.38 52.71
CA GLY A 4 -35.93 -5.41 51.88
C GLY A 4 -35.54 -4.83 50.52
N GLY A 5 -34.25 -4.66 50.29
CA GLY A 5 -33.71 -4.32 48.97
C GLY A 5 -33.45 -5.60 48.18
N SER A 6 -34.29 -5.89 47.20
CA SER A 6 -34.04 -6.94 46.21
C SER A 6 -32.90 -6.50 45.28
N PHE A 7 -31.72 -7.08 45.46
CA PHE A 7 -30.65 -7.00 44.47
C PHE A 7 -30.99 -7.96 43.33
N PHE A 8 -31.40 -7.39 42.19
CA PHE A 8 -31.42 -8.13 40.93
C PHE A 8 -29.98 -8.25 40.43
N TRP A 9 -29.41 -9.45 40.56
CA TRP A 9 -28.20 -9.83 39.81
C TRP A 9 -28.61 -10.01 38.35
N ALA A 10 -28.27 -9.04 37.49
CA ALA A 10 -28.23 -9.29 36.06
C ALA A 10 -27.05 -10.25 35.81
N ALA A 11 -27.36 -11.47 35.36
CA ALA A 11 -26.32 -12.37 34.87
C ALA A 11 -25.63 -11.69 33.67
N PRO A 12 -24.29 -11.79 33.55
CA PRO A 12 -23.63 -11.32 32.34
C PRO A 12 -24.19 -12.12 31.17
N VAL A 13 -24.76 -11.42 30.19
CA VAL A 13 -25.02 -12.00 28.88
C VAL A 13 -23.64 -12.37 28.34
N SER A 14 -23.30 -13.67 28.40
CA SER A 14 -22.20 -14.20 27.62
C SER A 14 -22.57 -13.95 26.16
N ALA A 15 -21.94 -12.94 25.57
CA ALA A 15 -21.89 -12.81 24.12
C ALA A 15 -21.15 -14.06 23.62
N GLN A 16 -21.90 -15.11 23.33
CA GLN A 16 -21.34 -16.25 22.61
C GLN A 16 -20.98 -15.73 21.23
N THR A 17 -19.70 -15.51 21.00
CA THR A 17 -19.11 -15.36 19.67
C THR A 17 -19.77 -16.41 18.78
N PRO A 18 -20.28 -16.04 17.58
CA PRO A 18 -20.81 -17.02 16.65
C PRO A 18 -19.81 -18.16 16.50
N PRO A 19 -20.25 -19.43 16.54
CA PRO A 19 -19.31 -20.52 16.65
C PRO A 19 -18.53 -20.66 15.33
N ASN A 20 -17.26 -20.24 15.36
CA ASN A 20 -16.33 -20.37 14.24
C ASN A 20 -15.91 -21.85 14.02
N LEU A 21 -15.86 -22.62 15.12
CA LEU A 21 -15.41 -24.01 15.15
C LEU A 21 -16.21 -24.96 14.23
N PRO A 22 -17.55 -24.95 14.22
CA PRO A 22 -18.34 -25.76 13.27
C PRO A 22 -18.05 -25.44 11.81
N CYS A 23 -17.88 -24.17 11.45
CA CYS A 23 -17.55 -23.76 10.08
C CYS A 23 -16.20 -24.34 9.67
N ARG A 24 -15.17 -24.13 10.49
CA ARG A 24 -13.82 -24.65 10.27
C ARG A 24 -13.78 -26.17 10.21
N GLY A 25 -14.55 -26.86 11.06
CA GLY A 25 -14.61 -28.33 11.09
C GLY A 25 -15.30 -28.96 9.88
N CYS A 26 -16.21 -28.25 9.21
CA CYS A 26 -16.90 -28.75 8.02
C CYS A 26 -16.32 -28.23 6.70
N HIS A 27 -15.57 -27.13 6.70
CA HIS A 27 -14.98 -26.52 5.50
C HIS A 27 -13.46 -26.69 5.41
N GLY A 28 -12.75 -26.91 6.53
CA GLY A 28 -11.29 -26.94 6.56
C GLY A 28 -10.64 -28.14 5.87
N ASP A 29 -11.35 -29.25 5.70
CA ASP A 29 -10.87 -30.48 5.05
C ASP A 29 -11.79 -30.96 3.91
N ASN A 30 -12.80 -30.16 3.56
CA ASN A 30 -13.89 -30.58 2.69
C ASN A 30 -13.53 -30.55 1.20
N GLN A 31 -13.19 -31.71 0.65
CA GLN A 31 -12.82 -31.88 -0.76
C GLN A 31 -14.01 -31.90 -1.74
N ARG A 32 -15.23 -31.57 -1.30
CA ARG A 32 -16.40 -31.51 -2.18
C ARG A 32 -16.49 -30.16 -2.87
N SER A 33 -17.27 -30.14 -3.94
CA SER A 33 -17.59 -28.91 -4.66
C SER A 33 -19.10 -28.76 -4.81
N LEU A 34 -19.54 -27.51 -4.86
CA LEU A 34 -20.89 -27.13 -5.28
C LEU A 34 -20.89 -26.93 -6.79
N THR A 35 -21.82 -27.58 -7.50
CA THR A 35 -22.08 -27.30 -8.93
C THR A 35 -23.16 -26.24 -9.04
N LEU A 36 -22.86 -25.14 -9.72
CA LEU A 36 -23.78 -24.04 -10.01
C LEU A 36 -24.69 -24.38 -11.21
N PRO A 37 -25.82 -23.66 -11.40
CA PRO A 37 -26.68 -23.83 -12.57
C PRO A 37 -25.96 -23.67 -13.92
N SER A 38 -24.91 -22.85 -13.99
CA SER A 38 -24.04 -22.71 -15.17
C SER A 38 -23.22 -23.96 -15.50
N GLY A 39 -23.11 -24.91 -14.57
CA GLY A 39 -22.23 -26.08 -14.65
C GLY A 39 -20.84 -25.85 -14.07
N GLU A 40 -20.48 -24.61 -13.73
CA GLU A 40 -19.24 -24.29 -13.03
C GLU A 40 -19.26 -24.84 -11.60
N THR A 41 -18.09 -25.08 -11.02
CA THR A 41 -17.96 -25.65 -9.68
C THR A 41 -17.21 -24.73 -8.74
N LEU A 42 -17.72 -24.59 -7.51
CA LEU A 42 -17.05 -23.89 -6.41
C LEU A 42 -16.54 -24.89 -5.37
N PRO A 43 -15.26 -24.84 -4.95
CA PRO A 43 -14.77 -25.68 -3.87
C PRO A 43 -15.48 -25.33 -2.55
N LEU A 44 -15.82 -26.34 -1.76
CA LEU A 44 -16.30 -26.14 -0.39
C LEU A 44 -15.15 -26.03 0.62
N LEU A 45 -13.93 -26.39 0.19
CA LEU A 45 -12.71 -26.28 0.98
C LEU A 45 -12.37 -24.82 1.26
N VAL A 46 -12.04 -24.52 2.52
CA VAL A 46 -11.39 -23.28 2.91
C VAL A 46 -10.02 -23.61 3.46
N SER A 47 -8.97 -23.00 2.91
CA SER A 47 -7.62 -23.10 3.47
C SER A 47 -7.58 -22.37 4.81
N LEU A 48 -7.62 -23.11 5.91
CA LEU A 48 -7.60 -22.53 7.25
C LEU A 48 -6.25 -21.86 7.55
N ASP A 49 -5.15 -22.40 7.03
CA ASP A 49 -3.83 -21.79 7.20
C ASP A 49 -3.74 -20.44 6.49
N ALA A 50 -4.24 -20.34 5.25
CA ALA A 50 -4.25 -19.07 4.52
C ALA A 50 -5.15 -18.01 5.18
N LEU A 51 -6.28 -18.45 5.76
CA LEU A 51 -7.17 -17.57 6.52
C LEU A 51 -6.53 -17.11 7.84
N ASP A 52 -5.83 -18.00 8.51
CA ASP A 52 -5.17 -17.68 9.78
C ASP A 52 -3.97 -16.73 9.58
N ASP A 53 -3.34 -16.75 8.41
CA ASP A 53 -2.29 -15.82 7.97
C ASP A 53 -2.83 -14.50 7.37
N SER A 54 -4.15 -14.39 7.19
CA SER A 54 -4.78 -13.22 6.55
C SER A 54 -4.99 -12.04 7.51
N ALA A 55 -5.28 -10.87 6.93
CA ALA A 55 -5.70 -9.68 7.67
C ALA A 55 -6.99 -9.91 8.49
N HIS A 56 -7.83 -10.87 8.11
CA HIS A 56 -9.11 -11.20 8.75
C HIS A 56 -9.06 -12.48 9.58
N SER A 57 -7.87 -12.89 10.03
CA SER A 57 -7.73 -14.02 10.93
C SER A 57 -8.49 -13.83 12.25
N TYR A 58 -9.14 -14.88 12.71
CA TYR A 58 -9.77 -14.90 14.04
C TYR A 58 -8.74 -14.93 15.19
N LEU A 59 -7.46 -15.13 14.86
CA LEU A 59 -6.35 -15.13 15.80
C LEU A 59 -5.74 -13.73 16.03
N ASN A 60 -6.16 -12.73 15.24
CA ASN A 60 -5.69 -11.35 15.35
C ASN A 60 -6.24 -10.65 16.60
N GLU A 61 -5.65 -9.50 16.96
CA GLU A 61 -6.08 -8.68 18.09
C GLU A 61 -7.54 -8.22 17.99
N THR A 62 -8.01 -8.00 16.76
CA THR A 62 -9.42 -7.77 16.41
C THR A 62 -9.92 -8.96 15.59
N PRO A 63 -10.45 -10.02 16.23
CA PRO A 63 -10.86 -11.23 15.54
C PRO A 63 -12.02 -10.98 14.58
N VAL A 64 -11.92 -11.55 13.37
CA VAL A 64 -13.04 -11.68 12.44
C VAL A 64 -13.45 -13.16 12.35
N SER A 65 -14.73 -13.45 12.56
CA SER A 65 -15.33 -14.78 12.49
C SER A 65 -15.99 -15.02 11.13
N CYS A 66 -16.19 -16.28 10.74
CA CYS A 66 -16.82 -16.62 9.45
C CYS A 66 -18.17 -15.91 9.22
N THR A 67 -18.96 -15.72 10.27
CA THR A 67 -20.30 -15.11 10.20
C THR A 67 -20.28 -13.59 10.08
N ASP A 68 -19.13 -12.95 10.30
CA ASP A 68 -19.02 -11.50 10.16
C ASP A 68 -19.08 -11.11 8.67
N CYS A 69 -18.50 -11.96 7.80
CA CYS A 69 -18.66 -11.85 6.34
C CYS A 69 -19.84 -12.68 5.82
N HIS A 70 -20.01 -13.92 6.27
CA HIS A 70 -21.17 -14.76 5.92
C HIS A 70 -22.36 -14.45 6.84
N SER A 71 -22.87 -13.23 6.79
CA SER A 71 -23.84 -12.70 7.76
C SER A 71 -25.29 -13.14 7.50
N ASP A 72 -25.62 -13.57 6.28
CA ASP A 72 -26.95 -14.06 5.94
C ASP A 72 -27.29 -15.34 6.73
N ALA A 73 -28.25 -15.24 7.64
CA ALA A 73 -28.70 -16.34 8.50
C ALA A 73 -29.27 -17.54 7.73
N GLY A 74 -29.71 -17.34 6.48
CA GLY A 74 -30.05 -18.44 5.59
C GLY A 74 -28.82 -19.20 5.08
N ARG A 75 -27.66 -18.53 4.97
CA ARG A 75 -26.43 -19.09 4.39
C ARG A 75 -25.49 -19.74 5.40
N TYR A 76 -25.37 -19.23 6.63
CA TYR A 76 -24.43 -19.78 7.63
C TYR A 76 -25.04 -20.79 8.62
N ARG A 77 -26.38 -20.87 8.73
CA ARG A 77 -27.03 -21.82 9.66
C ARG A 77 -27.23 -23.16 8.98
N TYR A 78 -26.78 -24.23 9.61
CA TYR A 78 -27.06 -25.59 9.13
C TYR A 78 -28.49 -26.04 9.49
N PRO A 79 -29.23 -26.65 8.55
CA PRO A 79 -28.89 -26.86 7.14
C PRO A 79 -28.91 -25.55 6.35
N HIS A 80 -27.83 -25.30 5.59
CA HIS A 80 -27.66 -24.07 4.80
C HIS A 80 -28.72 -23.98 3.69
N ALA A 81 -29.19 -22.77 3.43
CA ALA A 81 -29.94 -22.47 2.21
C ALA A 81 -29.06 -22.69 0.97
N THR A 82 -29.70 -23.01 -0.13
CA THR A 82 -29.02 -23.12 -1.43
C THR A 82 -28.45 -21.77 -1.85
N ASN A 83 -27.20 -21.78 -2.34
CA ASN A 83 -26.58 -20.59 -2.92
C ASN A 83 -27.40 -20.12 -4.15
N PRO A 84 -27.85 -18.85 -4.19
CA PRO A 84 -28.66 -18.35 -5.29
C PRO A 84 -27.87 -18.01 -6.56
N ALA A 85 -26.53 -17.98 -6.51
CA ALA A 85 -25.68 -17.63 -7.64
C ALA A 85 -25.88 -18.58 -8.82
N GLN A 86 -25.97 -18.01 -10.02
CA GLN A 86 -26.15 -18.78 -11.27
C GLN A 86 -24.81 -19.18 -11.89
N THR A 87 -23.79 -18.33 -11.76
CA THR A 87 -22.44 -18.46 -12.33
C THR A 87 -21.38 -18.23 -11.26
N ALA A 88 -20.14 -18.66 -11.51
CA ALA A 88 -19.04 -18.41 -10.59
C ALA A 88 -18.75 -16.91 -10.44
N ARG A 89 -18.82 -16.15 -11.54
CA ARG A 89 -18.69 -14.68 -11.53
C ARG A 89 -19.75 -14.01 -10.66
N GLY A 90 -21.01 -14.39 -10.82
CA GLY A 90 -22.11 -13.85 -10.00
C GLY A 90 -21.99 -14.24 -8.52
N TYR A 91 -21.33 -15.35 -8.20
CA TYR A 91 -20.97 -15.68 -6.83
C TYR A 91 -19.89 -14.74 -6.28
N VAL A 92 -18.82 -14.47 -7.04
CA VAL A 92 -17.73 -13.57 -6.62
C VAL A 92 -18.23 -12.15 -6.43
N GLU A 93 -19.08 -11.65 -7.31
CA GLU A 93 -19.72 -10.32 -7.19
C GLU A 93 -20.53 -10.20 -5.89
N ALA A 94 -21.44 -11.15 -5.65
CA ALA A 94 -22.24 -11.18 -4.43
C ALA A 94 -21.41 -11.43 -3.16
N ALA A 95 -20.25 -12.08 -3.28
CA ALA A 95 -19.33 -12.27 -2.15
C ALA A 95 -18.57 -10.98 -1.82
N ALA A 96 -18.16 -10.22 -2.83
CA ALA A 96 -17.42 -8.97 -2.67
C ALA A 96 -18.24 -7.89 -1.95
N GLU A 97 -19.56 -7.86 -2.11
CA GLU A 97 -20.46 -6.94 -1.37
C GLU A 97 -20.32 -7.05 0.16
N ASN A 98 -19.90 -8.20 0.70
CA ASN A 98 -19.72 -8.37 2.14
C ASN A 98 -18.55 -7.53 2.68
N CYS A 99 -17.57 -7.21 1.83
CA CYS A 99 -16.42 -6.39 2.21
C CYS A 99 -16.85 -4.95 2.55
N GLU A 100 -17.84 -4.43 1.81
CA GLU A 100 -18.35 -3.07 1.95
C GLU A 100 -19.12 -2.84 3.25
N GLY A 101 -19.52 -3.92 3.95
CA GLY A 101 -20.12 -3.82 5.27
C GLY A 101 -19.17 -3.29 6.35
N CYS A 102 -17.86 -3.31 6.10
CA CYS A 102 -16.83 -2.81 7.02
C CYS A 102 -15.80 -1.91 6.36
N HIS A 103 -15.46 -2.14 5.08
CA HIS A 103 -14.50 -1.33 4.32
C HIS A 103 -15.20 -0.30 3.46
N TYR A 104 -14.65 0.90 3.38
CA TYR A 104 -15.12 1.89 2.41
C TYR A 104 -14.81 1.40 0.98
N PRO A 105 -15.82 1.27 0.09
CA PRO A 105 -15.59 0.77 -1.26
C PRO A 105 -14.81 1.80 -2.07
N HIS A 106 -13.68 1.37 -2.60
CA HIS A 106 -12.91 2.12 -3.58
C HIS A 106 -12.39 1.13 -4.61
N ASN A 107 -12.52 1.48 -5.89
CA ASN A 107 -11.91 0.72 -6.98
C ASN A 107 -10.99 1.65 -7.78
N PRO A 108 -9.93 2.20 -7.16
CA PRO A 108 -9.18 3.37 -7.63
C PRO A 108 -8.64 3.27 -9.06
N PHE A 109 -8.52 2.05 -9.58
CA PHE A 109 -7.96 1.79 -10.90
C PHE A 109 -9.02 1.40 -11.94
N HIS A 110 -10.27 1.15 -11.53
CA HIS A 110 -11.35 0.62 -12.36
C HIS A 110 -12.70 1.21 -11.95
N GLU A 111 -12.76 2.52 -11.68
CA GLU A 111 -14.02 3.22 -11.38
C GLU A 111 -14.87 3.45 -12.64
N ASP A 112 -14.21 3.62 -13.78
CA ASP A 112 -14.86 3.80 -15.08
C ASP A 112 -15.11 2.45 -15.76
N PRO A 113 -16.30 2.25 -16.38
CA PRO A 113 -16.59 1.05 -17.14
C PRO A 113 -15.63 0.91 -18.33
N PRO A 114 -15.20 -0.32 -18.67
CA PRO A 114 -14.31 -0.54 -19.79
C PRO A 114 -15.01 -0.13 -21.10
N ALA A 115 -14.24 0.45 -22.03
CA ALA A 115 -14.74 0.79 -23.36
C ALA A 115 -15.21 -0.45 -24.15
N ASP A 116 -14.64 -1.62 -23.82
CA ASP A 116 -15.11 -2.91 -24.29
C ASP A 116 -16.16 -3.46 -23.32
N GLU A 117 -17.42 -3.41 -23.72
CA GLU A 117 -18.58 -3.90 -22.94
C GLU A 117 -18.54 -5.41 -22.69
N THR A 118 -17.62 -6.17 -23.30
CA THR A 118 -17.42 -7.58 -23.01
C THR A 118 -16.55 -7.82 -21.77
N LEU A 119 -15.86 -6.79 -21.28
CA LEU A 119 -15.04 -6.86 -20.07
C LEU A 119 -15.88 -6.52 -18.84
N THR A 120 -15.68 -7.30 -17.77
CA THR A 120 -16.28 -7.05 -16.46
C THR A 120 -15.27 -6.34 -15.56
N LEU A 121 -15.72 -5.34 -14.82
CA LEU A 121 -14.89 -4.68 -13.81
C LEU A 121 -14.46 -5.69 -12.72
N PRO A 122 -13.21 -5.63 -12.25
CA PRO A 122 -12.78 -6.42 -11.12
C PRO A 122 -13.50 -5.98 -9.84
N THR A 123 -13.75 -6.91 -8.93
CA THR A 123 -14.26 -6.64 -7.58
C THR A 123 -13.13 -6.75 -6.56
N CYS A 124 -13.45 -6.45 -5.30
CA CYS A 124 -12.50 -6.57 -4.19
C CYS A 124 -11.82 -7.94 -4.15
N VAL A 125 -12.55 -9.02 -4.47
CA VAL A 125 -12.05 -10.39 -4.42
C VAL A 125 -11.05 -10.70 -5.54
N ASP A 126 -11.23 -10.09 -6.72
CA ASP A 126 -10.34 -10.30 -7.86
C ASP A 126 -8.93 -9.72 -7.59
N CYS A 127 -8.86 -8.64 -6.80
CA CYS A 127 -7.62 -7.96 -6.45
C CYS A 127 -7.06 -8.36 -5.08
N HIS A 128 -7.88 -8.42 -4.03
CA HIS A 128 -7.40 -8.66 -2.66
C HIS A 128 -7.50 -10.12 -2.23
N GLY A 129 -8.24 -10.96 -2.96
CA GLY A 129 -8.60 -12.31 -2.52
C GLY A 129 -9.81 -12.31 -1.58
N ALA A 130 -10.02 -13.44 -0.91
CA ALA A 130 -11.17 -13.62 -0.01
C ALA A 130 -10.75 -14.18 1.35
N HIS A 131 -10.41 -15.46 1.41
CA HIS A 131 -9.93 -16.10 2.65
C HIS A 131 -8.41 -15.98 2.85
N ASP A 132 -7.75 -15.18 2.04
CA ASP A 132 -6.30 -15.03 1.96
C ASP A 132 -5.89 -13.56 1.78
N VAL A 133 -6.78 -12.64 2.17
CA VAL A 133 -6.56 -11.19 2.09
C VAL A 133 -5.30 -10.82 2.84
N ALA A 134 -4.33 -10.29 2.11
CA ALA A 134 -3.00 -9.99 2.62
C ALA A 134 -3.06 -8.91 3.72
N PRO A 135 -2.24 -9.02 4.78
CA PRO A 135 -1.97 -7.89 5.65
C PRO A 135 -1.46 -6.68 4.86
N LEU A 136 -1.77 -5.47 5.33
CA LEU A 136 -1.41 -4.23 4.65
C LEU A 136 0.09 -4.08 4.38
N ALA A 137 0.93 -4.61 5.26
CA ALA A 137 2.39 -4.62 5.10
C ALA A 137 2.87 -5.48 3.92
N GLU A 138 2.07 -6.45 3.47
CA GLU A 138 2.38 -7.36 2.37
C GLU A 138 1.56 -7.09 1.11
N LEU A 139 0.52 -6.26 1.21
CA LEU A 139 -0.44 -6.08 0.12
C LEU A 139 0.22 -5.57 -1.17
N ALA A 140 1.15 -4.62 -1.06
CA ALA A 140 1.85 -4.03 -2.21
C ALA A 140 2.70 -5.05 -2.99
N SER A 141 3.20 -6.11 -2.33
CA SER A 141 4.00 -7.15 -2.99
C SER A 141 3.16 -8.28 -3.56
N ARG A 142 1.94 -8.50 -3.04
CA ARG A 142 1.02 -9.54 -3.54
C ARG A 142 0.11 -9.07 -4.67
N MET A 143 -0.23 -7.79 -4.69
CA MET A 143 -1.12 -7.20 -5.70
C MET A 143 -0.62 -7.29 -7.16
N PRO A 144 0.68 -7.18 -7.49
CA PRO A 144 1.13 -7.18 -8.88
C PRO A 144 0.67 -8.39 -9.70
N THR A 145 0.69 -9.59 -9.10
CA THR A 145 0.21 -10.83 -9.73
C THR A 145 -1.28 -10.76 -10.10
N ASN A 146 -2.10 -10.08 -9.29
CA ASN A 146 -3.54 -9.96 -9.52
C ASN A 146 -3.85 -8.95 -10.63
N CYS A 147 -3.03 -7.91 -10.80
CA CYS A 147 -3.14 -6.98 -11.93
C CYS A 147 -2.92 -7.71 -13.26
N VAL A 148 -1.85 -8.51 -13.37
CA VAL A 148 -1.49 -9.18 -14.63
C VAL A 148 -2.38 -10.39 -14.97
N ALA A 149 -3.24 -10.83 -14.04
CA ALA A 149 -4.26 -11.84 -14.32
C ALA A 149 -5.26 -11.38 -15.41
N CYS A 150 -5.56 -10.08 -15.44
CA CYS A 150 -6.39 -9.45 -16.47
C CYS A 150 -5.55 -8.66 -17.48
N HIS A 151 -4.52 -7.94 -17.03
CA HIS A 151 -3.60 -7.17 -17.88
C HIS A 151 -2.52 -8.07 -18.50
N THR A 152 -2.94 -9.05 -19.29
CA THR A 152 -2.07 -10.10 -19.85
C THR A 152 -0.99 -9.61 -20.83
N GLY A 153 -1.04 -8.33 -21.23
CA GLY A 153 0.00 -7.68 -22.03
C GLY A 153 1.12 -7.04 -21.21
N GLU A 154 0.99 -7.02 -19.89
CA GLU A 154 1.93 -6.39 -18.95
C GLU A 154 2.64 -7.44 -18.09
N GLU A 155 3.76 -7.05 -17.49
CA GLU A 155 4.50 -7.87 -16.51
C GLU A 155 4.24 -7.37 -15.08
N GLU A 156 4.49 -8.21 -14.07
CA GLU A 156 4.28 -7.82 -12.65
C GLU A 156 5.08 -6.57 -12.27
N GLY A 157 6.23 -6.32 -12.90
CA GLY A 157 7.03 -5.11 -12.69
C GLY A 157 6.28 -3.81 -13.01
N TRP A 158 5.41 -3.82 -14.02
CA TRP A 158 4.55 -2.67 -14.35
C TRP A 158 3.62 -2.35 -13.17
N ALA A 159 2.88 -3.35 -12.69
CA ALA A 159 1.97 -3.18 -11.56
C ALA A 159 2.71 -2.86 -10.24
N ALA A 160 3.87 -3.47 -10.01
CA ALA A 160 4.71 -3.18 -8.85
C ALA A 160 5.17 -1.72 -8.86
N SER A 161 5.58 -1.18 -10.00
CA SER A 161 5.98 0.24 -10.12
C SER A 161 4.81 1.21 -9.89
N LEU A 162 3.58 0.79 -10.20
CA LEU A 162 2.38 1.57 -9.97
C LEU A 162 2.06 1.67 -8.47
N LEU A 163 2.19 0.55 -7.75
CA LEU A 163 1.78 0.39 -6.36
C LEU A 163 2.88 0.66 -5.33
N ALA A 164 4.14 0.67 -5.74
CA ALA A 164 5.26 0.86 -4.84
C ALA A 164 5.17 2.22 -4.11
N PRO A 165 5.24 2.23 -2.77
CA PRO A 165 5.35 3.48 -2.04
C PRO A 165 6.67 4.18 -2.39
N ARG A 166 6.70 5.51 -2.29
CA ARG A 166 7.95 6.25 -2.47
C ARG A 166 8.93 5.89 -1.33
N PRO A 167 10.24 5.75 -1.60
CA PRO A 167 11.20 5.36 -0.56
C PRO A 167 11.22 6.38 0.59
N GLY A 168 11.30 5.88 1.83
CA GLY A 168 11.47 6.67 3.05
C GLY A 168 12.75 6.31 3.80
N HIS A 169 12.97 6.93 4.95
CA HIS A 169 14.04 6.58 5.88
C HIS A 169 13.54 6.64 7.33
N GLY A 170 13.32 5.46 7.93
CA GLY A 170 12.75 5.35 9.27
C GLY A 170 11.24 5.58 9.26
N GLU A 171 10.68 5.96 10.42
CA GLU A 171 9.23 6.16 10.59
C GLU A 171 8.77 7.53 10.08
N GLY A 172 9.67 8.52 10.07
CA GLY A 172 9.32 9.91 9.82
C GLY A 172 8.51 10.55 10.95
N ALA A 173 7.87 11.68 10.63
CA ALA A 173 7.03 12.43 11.54
C ALA A 173 5.66 11.74 11.73
N ALA A 174 5.15 11.77 12.95
CA ALA A 174 3.85 11.20 13.28
C ALA A 174 2.70 11.91 12.52
N GLY A 175 1.68 11.14 12.13
CA GLY A 175 0.52 11.66 11.38
C GLY A 175 0.70 11.65 9.86
N ILE A 176 1.89 11.32 9.37
CA ILE A 176 2.24 11.34 7.94
C ILE A 176 2.11 9.93 7.38
N ALA A 177 1.18 9.76 6.45
CA ALA A 177 0.81 8.46 5.90
C ALA A 177 1.62 8.05 4.66
N GLY A 178 2.24 9.03 3.99
CA GLY A 178 2.89 8.90 2.70
C GLY A 178 1.90 9.04 1.53
N SER A 179 2.35 9.64 0.43
CA SER A 179 1.51 9.98 -0.72
C SER A 179 0.88 8.76 -1.38
N ALA A 180 1.48 7.57 -1.26
CA ALA A 180 0.94 6.32 -1.80
C ALA A 180 -0.46 6.00 -1.24
N ARG A 181 -0.78 6.46 -0.03
CA ARG A 181 -2.13 6.30 0.56
C ARG A 181 -3.19 7.11 -0.15
N CYS A 182 -2.82 8.20 -0.81
CA CYS A 182 -3.74 9.04 -1.55
C CYS A 182 -4.19 8.41 -2.88
N LEU A 183 -3.41 7.47 -3.45
CA LEU A 183 -3.73 6.80 -4.71
C LEU A 183 -5.09 6.10 -4.68
N GLY A 184 -5.47 5.53 -3.53
CA GLY A 184 -6.70 4.75 -3.39
C GLY A 184 -8.01 5.54 -3.53
N CYS A 185 -7.98 6.86 -3.28
CA CYS A 185 -9.17 7.72 -3.36
C CYS A 185 -8.99 8.90 -4.34
N HIS A 186 -7.74 9.24 -4.69
CA HIS A 186 -7.37 10.36 -5.53
C HIS A 186 -6.46 9.92 -6.67
N ALA A 187 -6.85 8.87 -7.39
CA ALA A 187 -6.03 8.21 -8.40
C ALA A 187 -5.49 9.20 -9.44
N ASP A 188 -6.34 9.98 -10.11
CA ASP A 188 -5.92 10.94 -11.13
C ASP A 188 -4.95 12.00 -10.60
N THR A 189 -5.22 12.52 -9.41
CA THR A 189 -4.36 13.51 -8.76
C THR A 189 -3.01 12.91 -8.42
N TYR A 190 -2.98 11.70 -7.86
CA TYR A 190 -1.75 11.00 -7.52
C TYR A 190 -0.93 10.65 -8.78
N LEU A 191 -1.58 10.09 -9.80
CA LEU A 191 -0.94 9.68 -11.05
C LEU A 191 -0.40 10.86 -11.85
N SER A 192 -1.03 12.03 -11.76
CA SER A 192 -0.46 13.26 -12.35
C SER A 192 0.66 13.86 -11.49
N TRP A 193 0.52 13.86 -10.15
CA TRP A 193 1.53 14.38 -9.23
C TRP A 193 2.84 13.58 -9.28
N ARG A 194 2.77 12.24 -9.36
CA ARG A 194 3.96 11.37 -9.33
C ARG A 194 4.93 11.61 -10.48
N GLU A 195 4.47 12.21 -11.57
CA GLU A 195 5.28 12.58 -12.76
C GLU A 195 5.91 13.98 -12.63
N THR A 196 5.58 14.74 -11.59
CA THR A 196 6.07 16.10 -11.41
C THR A 196 7.50 16.14 -10.85
N LEU A 197 8.17 17.28 -10.99
CA LEU A 197 9.46 17.52 -10.34
C LEU A 197 9.36 17.55 -8.81
N HIS A 198 8.18 17.82 -8.23
CA HIS A 198 8.00 17.76 -6.78
C HIS A 198 8.16 16.34 -6.26
N ALA A 199 7.47 15.38 -6.89
CA ALA A 199 7.59 13.98 -6.53
C ALA A 199 8.99 13.43 -6.80
N ASN A 200 9.65 13.91 -7.86
CA ASN A 200 10.93 13.36 -8.35
C ASN A 200 12.15 14.26 -8.05
N ILE A 201 12.05 15.20 -7.10
CA ILE A 201 13.19 16.08 -6.77
C ILE A 201 14.33 15.30 -6.14
N VAL A 202 14.05 14.23 -5.39
CA VAL A 202 15.05 13.28 -4.87
C VAL A 202 14.63 11.86 -5.25
N GLN A 203 15.56 11.11 -5.81
CA GLN A 203 15.32 9.74 -6.30
C GLN A 203 16.37 8.79 -5.74
N ASP A 204 15.95 7.55 -5.49
CA ASP A 204 16.81 6.47 -4.97
C ASP A 204 17.53 5.77 -6.13
N ALA A 205 18.83 6.02 -6.24
CA ALA A 205 19.65 5.48 -7.32
C ALA A 205 20.12 4.05 -7.06
N ILE A 206 19.99 3.55 -5.82
CA ILE A 206 20.24 2.14 -5.50
C ILE A 206 19.07 1.30 -6.01
N ALA A 207 17.85 1.76 -5.75
CA ALA A 207 16.63 1.09 -6.22
C ALA A 207 16.46 1.21 -7.74
N ASP A 208 16.76 2.38 -8.32
CA ASP A 208 16.70 2.62 -9.76
C ASP A 208 17.92 3.40 -10.25
N PRO A 209 18.98 2.70 -10.70
CA PRO A 209 20.18 3.35 -11.24
C PRO A 209 19.94 4.21 -12.49
N SER A 210 18.79 4.04 -13.19
CA SER A 210 18.50 4.79 -14.42
C SER A 210 18.25 6.28 -14.18
N VAL A 211 18.01 6.68 -12.92
CA VAL A 211 17.83 8.08 -12.54
C VAL A 211 19.13 8.89 -12.56
N ILE A 212 20.29 8.23 -12.67
CA ILE A 212 21.60 8.85 -12.82
C ILE A 212 21.81 9.26 -14.28
N LEU A 213 21.82 10.57 -14.55
CA LEU A 213 22.03 11.16 -15.87
C LEU A 213 23.48 11.59 -16.13
N GLY A 214 24.31 11.62 -15.08
CA GLY A 214 25.71 12.03 -15.17
C GLY A 214 26.55 11.03 -15.95
N ASN A 215 27.46 11.53 -16.80
CA ASN A 215 28.38 10.66 -17.53
C ASN A 215 29.60 10.30 -16.67
N PHE A 216 29.53 9.17 -15.98
CA PHE A 216 30.64 8.65 -15.15
C PHE A 216 31.80 8.03 -15.95
N LEU A 217 31.71 7.99 -17.29
CA LEU A 217 32.82 7.56 -18.16
C LEU A 217 33.67 8.74 -18.64
N GLN A 218 33.27 9.98 -18.35
CA GLN A 218 34.02 11.18 -18.71
C GLN A 218 35.26 11.32 -17.83
N GLU A 219 36.41 11.61 -18.46
CA GLU A 219 37.60 12.05 -17.72
C GLU A 219 37.41 13.52 -17.32
N ASP A 220 37.16 13.76 -16.04
CA ASP A 220 36.96 15.09 -15.47
C ASP A 220 37.71 15.23 -14.14
N ALA A 221 38.28 16.40 -13.87
CA ALA A 221 39.04 16.65 -12.65
C ALA A 221 38.15 16.77 -11.42
N ASP A 222 36.89 17.17 -11.60
CA ASP A 222 35.93 17.35 -10.50
C ASP A 222 35.26 16.02 -10.12
N LEU A 223 35.16 15.08 -11.07
CA LEU A 223 34.63 13.74 -10.83
C LEU A 223 35.64 12.88 -10.05
N THR A 224 35.46 12.82 -8.73
CA THR A 224 36.36 12.15 -7.78
C THR A 224 35.73 10.93 -7.08
N PHE A 225 34.58 10.47 -7.56
CA PHE A 225 33.81 9.34 -7.04
C PHE A 225 33.23 8.50 -8.19
N GLY A 226 32.88 7.25 -7.90
CA GLY A 226 32.27 6.32 -8.86
C GLY A 226 30.75 6.34 -8.84
N VAL A 227 30.14 5.77 -9.87
CA VAL A 227 28.67 5.61 -9.93
C VAL A 227 28.14 4.76 -8.77
N ASP A 228 28.92 3.78 -8.32
CA ASP A 228 28.57 2.90 -7.20
C ASP A 228 28.55 3.61 -5.84
N ASP A 229 29.11 4.83 -5.76
CA ASP A 229 29.06 5.65 -4.54
C ASP A 229 27.74 6.43 -4.42
N VAL A 230 26.91 6.47 -5.47
CA VAL A 230 25.67 7.25 -5.53
C VAL A 230 24.51 6.48 -4.92
N ALA A 231 24.03 6.96 -3.77
CA ALA A 231 22.84 6.44 -3.11
C ALA A 231 21.56 7.17 -3.54
N LEU A 232 21.59 8.50 -3.55
CA LEU A 232 20.45 9.34 -3.93
C LEU A 232 20.88 10.41 -4.95
N VAL A 233 19.92 10.83 -5.78
CA VAL A 233 20.09 11.88 -6.78
C VAL A 233 19.10 13.01 -6.51
N ILE A 234 19.59 14.25 -6.45
CA ILE A 234 18.76 15.45 -6.38
C ILE A 234 18.67 16.09 -7.77
N GLY A 235 17.45 16.19 -8.30
CA GLY A 235 17.15 16.88 -9.54
C GLY A 235 17.26 16.02 -10.81
N SER A 236 16.50 16.42 -11.83
CA SER A 236 16.39 15.69 -13.10
C SER A 236 16.25 16.59 -14.33
N ARG A 237 16.16 17.92 -14.16
CA ARG A 237 15.88 18.86 -15.27
C ARG A 237 17.05 19.76 -15.68
N TRP A 238 17.79 20.29 -14.72
CA TRP A 238 18.85 21.28 -15.00
C TRP A 238 20.22 20.79 -14.56
N ARG A 239 20.27 20.22 -13.36
CA ARG A 239 21.48 19.65 -12.77
C ARG A 239 21.12 18.47 -11.89
N GLN A 240 22.09 17.61 -11.63
CA GLN A 240 22.01 16.56 -10.62
C GLN A 240 23.09 16.75 -9.57
N GLN A 241 22.67 16.76 -8.31
CA GLN A 241 23.58 16.60 -7.17
C GLN A 241 23.47 15.17 -6.67
N TYR A 242 24.58 14.63 -6.19
CA TYR A 242 24.66 13.22 -5.78
C TYR A 242 24.92 13.13 -4.28
N ILE A 243 24.34 12.10 -3.66
CA ILE A 243 24.46 11.82 -2.24
C ILE A 243 24.94 10.38 -2.09
N THR A 244 25.92 10.15 -1.23
CA THR A 244 26.35 8.81 -0.83
C THR A 244 25.74 8.41 0.50
N LYS A 245 25.67 7.10 0.77
CA LYS A 245 25.29 6.57 2.07
C LYS A 245 26.51 5.93 2.73
N THR A 246 26.98 6.50 3.83
CA THR A 246 28.17 6.00 4.52
C THR A 246 27.89 4.70 5.27
N VAL A 247 28.95 4.00 5.67
CA VAL A 247 28.85 2.78 6.49
C VAL A 247 28.25 3.05 7.87
N GLU A 248 28.42 4.26 8.41
CA GLU A 248 27.76 4.72 9.64
C GLU A 248 26.27 5.07 9.43
N GLY A 249 25.78 5.05 8.19
CA GLY A 249 24.39 5.34 7.84
C GLY A 249 24.08 6.83 7.61
N ASN A 250 25.11 7.67 7.49
CA ASN A 250 24.95 9.08 7.11
C ASN A 250 24.66 9.21 5.62
N PHE A 251 24.04 10.32 5.23
CA PHE A 251 23.79 10.69 3.84
C PHE A 251 24.63 11.92 3.51
N GLU A 252 25.75 11.74 2.83
CA GLU A 252 26.70 12.82 2.60
C GLU A 252 26.67 13.31 1.15
N LEU A 253 26.73 14.64 0.97
CA LEU A 253 26.84 15.24 -0.36
C LEU A 253 28.18 14.86 -1.02
N LEU A 254 28.11 14.44 -2.28
CA LEU A 254 29.29 14.14 -3.10
C LEU A 254 29.91 15.43 -3.68
N PRO A 255 31.21 15.40 -4.04
CA PRO A 255 31.99 16.62 -4.34
C PRO A 255 31.75 17.25 -5.71
N ALA A 256 31.02 16.60 -6.61
CA ALA A 256 30.68 17.16 -7.92
C ALA A 256 29.19 17.00 -8.22
N GLN A 257 28.71 17.88 -9.10
CA GLN A 257 27.35 17.86 -9.63
C GLN A 257 27.41 17.85 -11.16
N TRP A 258 26.38 17.30 -11.78
CA TRP A 258 26.26 17.19 -13.22
C TRP A 258 25.36 18.29 -13.78
N ASN A 259 25.83 19.05 -14.77
CA ASN A 259 24.99 19.95 -15.54
C ASN A 259 24.40 19.20 -16.74
N ILE A 260 23.07 19.07 -16.77
CA ILE A 260 22.39 18.28 -17.79
C ILE A 260 22.44 18.96 -19.16
N ALA A 261 22.38 20.30 -19.21
CA ALA A 261 22.32 21.03 -20.47
C ALA A 261 23.68 21.15 -21.16
N THR A 262 24.76 21.25 -20.38
CA THR A 262 26.13 21.34 -20.93
C THR A 262 26.87 20.02 -20.95
N GLU A 263 26.33 18.98 -20.30
CA GLU A 263 26.98 17.68 -20.15
C GLU A 263 28.36 17.80 -19.48
N GLU A 264 28.44 18.62 -18.42
CA GLU A 264 29.68 18.92 -17.72
C GLU A 264 29.57 18.58 -16.23
N TRP A 265 30.65 18.02 -15.69
CA TRP A 265 30.88 17.98 -14.25
C TRP A 265 31.33 19.35 -13.77
N VAL A 266 30.79 19.79 -12.64
CA VAL A 266 31.25 20.99 -11.94
C VAL A 266 31.36 20.71 -10.45
N PRO A 267 32.22 21.44 -9.71
CA PRO A 267 32.35 21.26 -8.28
C PRO A 267 31.02 21.52 -7.56
N ASN A 268 30.78 20.77 -6.49
CA ASN A 268 29.74 21.07 -5.53
C ASN A 268 30.31 22.00 -4.44
N ASP A 269 30.58 23.26 -4.80
CA ASP A 269 31.36 24.23 -4.02
C ASP A 269 30.53 25.31 -3.32
N HIS A 270 29.22 25.14 -3.22
CA HIS A 270 28.39 26.08 -2.48
C HIS A 270 28.74 26.02 -0.97
N PRO A 271 28.95 27.16 -0.29
CA PRO A 271 29.38 27.19 1.12
C PRO A 271 28.49 26.39 2.07
N ASP A 272 27.19 26.33 1.77
CA ASP A 272 26.18 25.60 2.55
C ASP A 272 25.93 24.15 2.06
N LEU A 273 26.59 23.70 0.99
CA LEU A 273 26.37 22.38 0.35
C LEU A 273 27.69 21.66 0.01
N ALA A 274 28.76 21.96 0.75
CA ALA A 274 30.07 21.38 0.52
C ALA A 274 30.04 19.83 0.63
N ALA A 275 30.95 19.17 -0.08
CA ALA A 275 31.15 17.73 0.00
C ALA A 275 31.30 17.25 1.46
N GLY A 276 30.71 16.10 1.80
CA GLY A 276 30.72 15.54 3.16
C GLY A 276 29.70 16.17 4.11
N THR A 277 28.92 17.15 3.67
CA THR A 277 27.81 17.70 4.46
C THR A 277 26.71 16.64 4.60
N GLU A 278 26.22 16.44 5.82
CA GLU A 278 25.07 15.56 6.08
C GLU A 278 23.81 16.16 5.44
N TRP A 279 23.40 15.56 4.33
CA TRP A 279 22.30 15.98 3.47
C TRP A 279 20.98 16.10 4.23
N ARG A 280 20.69 15.19 5.16
CA ARG A 280 19.44 15.25 5.92
C ARG A 280 19.36 16.53 6.73
N GLN A 281 20.45 16.93 7.37
CA GLN A 281 20.48 18.16 8.18
C GLN A 281 20.44 19.42 7.34
N ALA A 282 21.05 19.41 6.16
CA ALA A 282 21.15 20.58 5.29
C ALA A 282 19.96 20.77 4.35
N CYS A 283 19.32 19.68 3.90
CA CYS A 283 18.42 19.71 2.74
C CYS A 283 17.07 19.03 2.95
N SER A 284 16.97 18.02 3.83
CA SER A 284 15.74 17.23 3.92
C SER A 284 14.52 18.08 4.32
N GLY A 285 14.70 19.18 5.04
CA GLY A 285 13.60 20.10 5.41
C GLY A 285 12.76 20.61 4.23
N CYS A 286 13.30 20.59 3.01
CA CYS A 286 12.57 20.97 1.79
C CYS A 286 12.42 19.83 0.76
N HIS A 287 13.19 18.74 0.90
CA HIS A 287 13.34 17.72 -0.15
C HIS A 287 12.75 16.35 0.23
N VAL A 288 12.13 16.24 1.40
CA VAL A 288 11.41 15.04 1.84
C VAL A 288 10.06 15.44 2.43
N THR A 289 9.21 14.44 2.65
CA THR A 289 7.92 14.60 3.32
C THR A 289 7.93 13.85 4.63
N GLY A 290 7.31 14.46 5.65
CA GLY A 290 7.24 13.91 7.00
C GLY A 290 8.58 13.84 7.71
N LEU A 291 9.40 14.89 7.64
CA LEU A 291 10.69 14.94 8.34
C LEU A 291 10.51 15.05 9.86
N ASP A 292 11.10 14.10 10.60
CA ASP A 292 11.40 14.20 12.03
C ASP A 292 12.83 14.74 12.21
N THR A 293 12.96 15.95 12.76
CA THR A 293 14.26 16.62 12.95
C THR A 293 15.02 16.17 14.21
N THR A 294 14.41 15.34 15.06
CA THR A 294 15.09 14.73 16.23
C THR A 294 15.87 13.50 15.81
N ARG A 295 15.27 12.66 14.96
CA ARG A 295 15.87 11.41 14.45
C ARG A 295 16.47 11.54 13.06
N TRP A 296 16.15 12.62 12.35
CA TRP A 296 16.46 12.80 10.93
C TRP A 296 15.87 11.69 10.06
N GLU A 297 14.66 11.25 10.40
CA GLU A 297 13.89 10.25 9.67
C GLU A 297 12.80 10.93 8.86
N PHE A 298 12.36 10.33 7.75
CA PHE A 298 11.30 10.86 6.90
C PHE A 298 10.46 9.76 6.27
N THR A 299 9.19 10.05 6.04
CA THR A 299 8.23 9.08 5.50
C THR A 299 8.45 8.79 4.03
N GLU A 300 8.75 9.81 3.22
CA GLU A 300 9.02 9.64 1.79
C GLU A 300 9.98 10.69 1.20
N LEU A 301 10.74 10.28 0.19
CA LEU A 301 11.56 11.15 -0.65
C LEU A 301 10.70 12.04 -1.55
N GLY A 302 11.13 13.28 -1.72
CA GLY A 302 10.46 14.28 -2.53
C GLY A 302 9.41 15.10 -1.78
N VAL A 303 8.76 15.99 -2.52
CA VAL A 303 7.68 16.85 -2.00
C VAL A 303 6.35 16.18 -2.27
N GLY A 304 5.86 15.53 -1.22
CA GLY A 304 4.65 14.73 -1.11
C GLY A 304 3.37 15.53 -1.02
N CYS A 305 2.25 14.82 -1.07
CA CYS A 305 0.93 15.39 -0.82
C CYS A 305 0.90 16.13 0.53
N GLU A 306 1.40 15.48 1.57
CA GLU A 306 1.34 15.96 2.96
C GLU A 306 2.31 17.13 3.23
N SER A 307 3.26 17.42 2.34
CA SER A 307 4.06 18.66 2.40
C SER A 307 3.21 19.92 2.14
N CYS A 308 2.12 19.79 1.39
CA CYS A 308 1.22 20.90 1.09
C CYS A 308 -0.12 20.79 1.84
N HIS A 309 -0.60 19.57 2.03
CA HIS A 309 -1.90 19.29 2.63
C HIS A 309 -1.82 19.01 4.13
N GLY A 310 -0.64 18.82 4.70
CA GLY A 310 -0.48 18.48 6.11
C GLY A 310 -0.68 16.99 6.41
N PRO A 311 -0.59 16.59 7.69
CA PRO A 311 -0.71 15.20 8.13
C PRO A 311 -2.10 14.62 7.83
N ALA A 312 -2.16 13.49 7.14
CA ALA A 312 -3.40 12.94 6.62
C ALA A 312 -3.94 11.70 7.34
N ASP A 313 -3.28 11.18 8.38
CA ASP A 313 -3.72 9.95 9.07
C ASP A 313 -5.20 9.99 9.51
N ASP A 314 -5.64 11.09 10.13
CA ASP A 314 -7.04 11.26 10.55
C ASP A 314 -7.99 11.36 9.34
N HIS A 315 -7.56 12.02 8.26
CA HIS A 315 -8.33 12.13 7.02
C HIS A 315 -8.49 10.77 6.34
N ILE A 316 -7.45 9.94 6.33
CA ILE A 316 -7.50 8.60 5.75
C ILE A 316 -8.44 7.69 6.54
N ALA A 317 -8.49 7.85 7.87
CA ALA A 317 -9.37 7.08 8.73
C ALA A 317 -10.86 7.51 8.63
N ASP A 318 -11.13 8.80 8.38
CA ASP A 318 -12.48 9.35 8.23
C ASP A 318 -12.55 10.42 7.11
N PRO A 319 -12.50 10.00 5.84
CA PRO A 319 -12.39 10.92 4.70
C PRO A 319 -13.66 11.74 4.45
N GLU A 320 -14.80 11.32 4.99
CA GLU A 320 -16.08 12.03 4.83
C GLU A 320 -16.20 13.24 5.76
N THR A 321 -15.63 13.14 6.97
CA THR A 321 -15.81 14.18 8.00
C THR A 321 -14.54 14.97 8.33
N VAL A 322 -13.36 14.40 8.10
CA VAL A 322 -12.07 15.05 8.34
C VAL A 322 -11.53 15.57 7.01
N LYS A 323 -11.08 16.83 6.99
CA LYS A 323 -10.36 17.40 5.83
C LYS A 323 -8.86 17.25 6.05
N PRO A 324 -8.08 17.04 4.98
CA PRO A 324 -6.62 17.11 5.05
C PRO A 324 -6.18 18.53 5.38
#